data_AF-A0A4V1RWF4-F1
#
_entry.id   AF-A0A4V1RWF4-F1
#
_cell.length_a   1.000
_cell.length_b   1.000
_cell.length_c   1.000
_cell.angle_alpha   90.00
_cell.angle_beta   90.00
_cell.angle_gamma   90.00
#
_symmetry.space_group_name_H-M   'P 1'
#
loop_
_entity.id
_entity.type
_entity.pdbx_description
1 polymer ?
#
loop_
_entity_poly.entity_id
_entity_poly.type
_entity_poly.pdbx_seq_one_letter_code
_entity_poly.pdbx_strand_id
1 'polypeptide(L)'
;MQGYNHVAGGIVFTGIFGSFHDVNVFEKPTLIGASVFFALLPDIDHTRSLIGRTVFPLASWLQGRFGHRTVTHSLFFLSGVAGLLLLAPKAYAVVSGYALLSHLLFDMCTKQGVPLLYPFSKRPFVLPANPHMRLSAQDHRSEAMVFVVFLACGFFCQPLIAQGFWTSYNRAFATWDHVEREAKRSRDMLTVTYTDAQKRQRSGQFYRAEGTTMVVLTRAGFELPRSTETQLISFSHSGIIATERQHTLTSVPLDSLNRLLNRHCLRVQVQSTTDLTYFDGPLMQTGHTIDLAYRKNLLIRQAPHDDTEILNRIQLLTIERETRRSEYERALLVYRSEWQRIRSQELLLQQLADEYKDAGDYRKGEIIRQRREVQSRLTTARQSEPLPPLAPDYRRYALESALLKRQLQPSTTIDANLITISTSRPL
;
A
#
# COMPACT_ATOMS: atom_id res chain seq x y z
N MET A 1 -27.62 -48.57 -21.06
CA MET A 1 -26.84 -48.08 -22.23
C MET A 1 -25.72 -49.10 -22.47
N GLN A 2 -24.87 -48.99 -23.49
CA GLN A 2 -23.78 -49.97 -23.67
C GLN A 2 -22.60 -49.71 -22.72
N GLY A 3 -21.86 -50.76 -22.35
CA GLY A 3 -20.80 -50.69 -21.34
C GLY A 3 -19.67 -49.69 -21.66
N TYR A 4 -19.23 -49.59 -22.92
CA TYR A 4 -18.20 -48.60 -23.32
C TYR A 4 -18.67 -47.16 -23.11
N ASN A 5 -19.97 -46.93 -23.22
CA ASN A 5 -20.60 -45.65 -23.07
C ASN A 5 -20.72 -45.26 -21.58
N HIS A 6 -20.95 -46.23 -20.70
CA HIS A 6 -20.82 -46.04 -19.25
C HIS A 6 -19.37 -45.77 -18.83
N VAL A 7 -18.38 -46.41 -19.48
CA VAL A 7 -16.96 -46.14 -19.21
C VAL A 7 -16.55 -44.75 -19.67
N ALA A 8 -16.77 -44.41 -20.95
CA ALA A 8 -16.38 -43.10 -21.49
C ALA A 8 -17.14 -41.96 -20.81
N GLY A 9 -18.47 -42.10 -20.70
CA GLY A 9 -19.29 -41.14 -19.99
C GLY A 9 -18.95 -41.05 -18.52
N GLY A 10 -18.64 -42.17 -17.86
CA GLY A 10 -18.29 -42.22 -16.44
C GLY A 10 -16.99 -41.50 -16.12
N ILE A 11 -15.94 -41.70 -16.91
CA ILE A 11 -14.67 -40.98 -16.77
C ILE A 11 -14.88 -39.48 -16.97
N VAL A 12 -15.59 -39.08 -18.03
CA VAL A 12 -15.79 -37.66 -18.39
C VAL A 12 -16.68 -36.96 -17.37
N PHE A 13 -17.82 -37.57 -17.01
CA PHE A 13 -18.73 -37.04 -16.00
C PHE A 13 -18.02 -36.89 -14.66
N THR A 14 -17.28 -37.91 -14.23
CA THR A 14 -16.52 -37.88 -12.98
C THR A 14 -15.41 -36.84 -13.02
N GLY A 15 -14.71 -36.69 -14.14
CA GLY A 15 -13.71 -35.64 -14.31
C GLY A 15 -14.29 -34.24 -14.17
N ILE A 16 -15.42 -33.97 -14.84
CA ILE A 16 -16.08 -32.66 -14.81
C ILE A 16 -16.63 -32.38 -13.41
N PHE A 17 -17.43 -33.27 -12.83
CA PHE A 17 -18.06 -33.03 -11.53
C PHE A 17 -17.06 -33.15 -10.36
N GLY A 18 -16.02 -33.98 -10.50
CA GLY A 18 -14.90 -34.04 -9.56
C GLY A 18 -14.11 -32.73 -9.50
N SER A 19 -14.04 -31.98 -10.60
CA SER A 19 -13.35 -30.67 -10.65
C SER A 19 -13.96 -29.61 -9.71
N PHE A 20 -15.23 -29.73 -9.32
CA PHE A 20 -15.86 -28.87 -8.31
C PHE A 20 -15.34 -29.12 -6.89
N HIS A 21 -14.73 -30.28 -6.66
CA HIS A 21 -14.16 -30.70 -5.38
C HIS A 21 -12.62 -30.68 -5.38
N ASP A 22 -12.03 -30.08 -6.42
CA ASP A 22 -10.59 -30.05 -6.69
C ASP A 22 -9.96 -31.44 -6.80
N VAL A 23 -10.72 -32.41 -7.34
CA VAL A 23 -10.25 -33.78 -7.58
C VAL A 23 -10.10 -34.02 -9.08
N ASN A 24 -8.89 -34.36 -9.51
CA ASN A 24 -8.59 -34.70 -10.90
C ASN A 24 -8.52 -36.23 -11.09
N VAL A 25 -9.45 -36.78 -11.87
CA VAL A 25 -9.49 -38.23 -12.21
C VAL A 25 -8.20 -38.73 -12.85
N PHE A 26 -7.50 -37.87 -13.59
CA PHE A 26 -6.28 -38.20 -14.31
C PHE A 26 -5.01 -38.04 -13.47
N GLU A 27 -5.12 -37.62 -12.20
CA GLU A 27 -3.97 -37.44 -11.31
C GLU A 27 -3.24 -38.78 -11.06
N LYS A 28 -3.99 -39.87 -10.91
CA LYS A 28 -3.45 -41.20 -10.61
C LYS A 28 -4.15 -42.27 -11.46
N PRO A 29 -3.41 -43.24 -12.03
CA PRO A 29 -4.02 -44.36 -12.76
C PRO A 29 -5.04 -45.15 -11.93
N THR A 30 -4.86 -45.21 -10.62
CA THR A 30 -5.79 -45.88 -9.69
C THR A 30 -7.13 -45.17 -9.57
N LEU A 31 -7.19 -43.84 -9.75
CA LEU A 31 -8.45 -43.08 -9.78
C LEU A 31 -9.21 -43.33 -11.09
N ILE A 32 -8.50 -43.43 -12.22
CA ILE A 32 -9.10 -43.85 -13.49
C ILE A 32 -9.68 -45.27 -13.34
N GLY A 33 -8.91 -46.20 -12.76
CA GLY A 33 -9.37 -47.56 -12.47
C GLY A 33 -10.62 -47.59 -11.58
N ALA A 34 -10.65 -46.78 -10.52
CA ALA A 34 -11.82 -46.62 -9.67
C ALA A 34 -13.03 -46.07 -10.44
N SER A 35 -12.83 -45.03 -11.26
CA SER A 35 -13.90 -44.47 -12.10
C SER A 35 -14.49 -45.51 -13.05
N VAL A 36 -13.66 -46.31 -13.72
CA VAL A 36 -14.12 -47.37 -14.62
C VAL A 36 -14.88 -48.46 -13.86
N PHE A 37 -14.34 -48.90 -12.72
CA PHE A 37 -14.95 -49.94 -11.90
C PHE A 37 -16.34 -49.52 -11.38
N PHE A 38 -16.44 -48.34 -10.76
CA PHE A 38 -17.70 -47.86 -10.20
C PHE A 38 -18.71 -47.41 -11.26
N ALA A 39 -18.27 -46.98 -12.45
CA ALA A 39 -19.15 -46.71 -13.58
C ALA A 39 -19.77 -47.99 -14.19
N LEU A 40 -19.21 -49.17 -13.91
CA LEU A 40 -19.75 -50.45 -14.35
C LEU A 40 -20.40 -51.25 -13.21
N LEU A 41 -20.13 -50.90 -11.95
CA LEU A 41 -20.54 -51.64 -10.77
C LEU A 41 -22.05 -51.95 -10.72
N PRO A 42 -22.98 -51.03 -11.08
CA PRO A 42 -24.41 -51.34 -11.08
C PRO A 42 -24.82 -52.50 -11.97
N ASP A 43 -24.09 -52.73 -13.08
CA ASP A 43 -24.35 -53.82 -14.03
C ASP A 43 -23.90 -55.20 -13.52
N ILE A 44 -23.50 -55.32 -12.25
CA ILE A 44 -23.23 -56.60 -11.59
C ILE A 44 -24.44 -57.53 -11.58
N ASP A 45 -25.65 -56.99 -11.75
CA ASP A 45 -26.91 -57.72 -11.84
C ASP A 45 -27.20 -58.30 -13.24
N HIS A 46 -26.32 -58.06 -14.23
CA HIS A 46 -26.51 -58.51 -15.60
C HIS A 46 -25.48 -59.57 -16.01
N THR A 47 -25.92 -60.80 -16.20
CA THR A 47 -25.05 -61.96 -16.53
C THR A 47 -24.21 -61.81 -17.80
N ARG A 48 -24.57 -60.90 -18.73
CA ARG A 48 -23.80 -60.65 -19.96
C ARG A 48 -22.91 -59.40 -19.87
N SER A 49 -22.95 -58.62 -18.78
CA SER A 49 -22.07 -57.47 -18.60
C SER A 49 -20.64 -57.92 -18.26
N LEU A 50 -19.66 -57.03 -18.42
CA LEU A 50 -18.25 -57.34 -18.09
C LEU A 50 -18.09 -57.74 -16.62
N ILE A 51 -18.75 -57.04 -15.70
CA ILE A 51 -18.69 -57.33 -14.26
C ILE A 51 -19.59 -58.52 -13.90
N GLY A 52 -20.79 -58.62 -14.44
CA GLY A 52 -21.68 -59.75 -14.14
C GLY A 52 -21.13 -61.09 -14.62
N ARG A 53 -20.28 -61.11 -15.66
CA ARG A 53 -19.57 -62.32 -16.10
C ARG A 53 -18.48 -62.77 -15.12
N THR A 54 -17.82 -61.85 -14.42
CA THR A 54 -16.76 -62.23 -13.45
C THR A 54 -17.36 -62.77 -12.15
N VAL A 55 -18.56 -62.32 -11.76
CA VAL A 55 -19.29 -62.81 -10.58
C VAL A 55 -20.55 -63.58 -10.95
N PHE A 56 -20.46 -64.43 -11.98
CA PHE A 56 -21.60 -65.12 -12.60
C PHE A 56 -22.62 -65.75 -11.62
N PRO A 57 -22.22 -66.47 -10.55
CA PRO A 57 -23.20 -67.04 -9.60
C PRO A 57 -24.07 -65.98 -8.93
N LEU A 58 -23.47 -64.85 -8.55
CA LEU A 58 -24.17 -63.73 -7.92
C LEU A 58 -25.02 -62.98 -8.93
N ALA A 59 -24.49 -62.71 -10.12
CA ALA A 59 -25.22 -62.04 -11.19
C ALA A 59 -26.46 -62.84 -11.64
N SER A 60 -26.34 -64.15 -11.79
CA SER A 60 -27.45 -65.04 -12.16
C SER A 60 -28.53 -65.08 -11.07
N TRP A 61 -28.13 -65.11 -9.79
CA TRP A 61 -29.07 -65.05 -8.67
C TRP A 61 -29.81 -63.71 -8.60
N LEU A 62 -29.09 -62.59 -8.71
CA LEU A 62 -29.67 -61.24 -8.73
C LEU A 62 -30.64 -61.07 -9.89
N GLN A 63 -30.22 -61.46 -11.09
CA GLN A 63 -31.03 -61.38 -12.30
C GLN A 63 -32.30 -62.24 -12.20
N GLY A 64 -32.19 -63.46 -11.64
CA GLY A 64 -33.34 -64.35 -11.46
C GLY A 64 -34.32 -63.88 -10.38
N ARG A 65 -33.83 -63.27 -9.30
CA ARG A 65 -34.64 -62.91 -8.12
C ARG A 65 -35.30 -61.53 -8.22
N PHE A 66 -34.61 -60.56 -8.82
CA PHE A 66 -35.03 -59.15 -8.84
C PHE A 66 -35.17 -58.59 -10.26
N GLY A 67 -34.53 -59.21 -11.26
CA GLY A 67 -34.47 -58.70 -12.63
C GLY A 67 -33.38 -57.63 -12.81
N HIS A 68 -32.93 -57.45 -14.06
CA HIS A 68 -31.92 -56.44 -14.38
C HIS A 68 -32.46 -55.01 -14.21
N ARG A 69 -31.62 -54.08 -13.76
CA ARG A 69 -31.91 -52.68 -13.47
C ARG A 69 -32.95 -52.45 -12.38
N THR A 70 -32.84 -53.20 -11.28
CA THR A 70 -33.73 -53.03 -10.12
C THR A 70 -32.96 -52.64 -8.87
N VAL A 71 -32.37 -53.62 -8.16
CA VAL A 71 -31.73 -53.39 -6.86
C VAL A 71 -30.49 -52.50 -7.01
N THR A 72 -29.60 -52.83 -7.93
CA THR A 72 -28.30 -52.17 -8.13
C THR A 72 -28.38 -50.80 -8.81
N HIS A 73 -29.54 -50.47 -9.38
CA HIS A 73 -29.81 -49.16 -9.99
C HIS A 73 -30.76 -48.31 -9.13
N SER A 74 -30.98 -48.70 -7.87
CA SER A 74 -31.80 -47.94 -6.93
C SER A 74 -31.01 -46.85 -6.22
N LEU A 75 -31.70 -45.80 -5.76
CA LEU A 75 -31.12 -44.78 -4.89
C LEU A 75 -30.67 -45.40 -3.56
N PHE A 76 -31.36 -46.43 -3.09
CA PHE A 76 -30.97 -47.16 -1.88
C PHE A 76 -29.58 -47.80 -2.04
N PHE A 77 -29.32 -48.46 -3.17
CA PHE A 77 -27.99 -49.00 -3.47
C PHE A 77 -26.94 -47.89 -3.63
N LEU A 78 -27.28 -46.81 -4.35
CA LEU A 78 -26.39 -45.65 -4.49
C LEU A 78 -25.99 -45.08 -3.13
N SER A 79 -26.96 -44.82 -2.25
CA SER A 79 -26.73 -44.27 -0.91
C SER A 79 -25.94 -45.24 -0.02
N GLY A 80 -26.18 -46.55 -0.10
CA GLY A 80 -25.43 -47.55 0.65
C GLY A 80 -23.96 -47.61 0.24
N VAL A 81 -23.69 -47.66 -1.07
CA VAL A 81 -22.31 -47.64 -1.59
C VAL A 81 -21.65 -46.29 -1.33
N ALA A 82 -22.35 -45.18 -1.54
CA ALA A 82 -21.83 -43.84 -1.24
C ALA A 82 -21.49 -43.67 0.25
N GLY A 83 -22.32 -44.20 1.15
CA GLY A 83 -22.06 -44.19 2.59
C GLY A 83 -20.79 -44.96 2.96
N LEU A 84 -20.55 -46.12 2.35
CA LEU A 84 -19.30 -46.87 2.52
C LEU A 84 -18.09 -46.10 1.97
N LEU A 85 -18.27 -45.43 0.83
CA LEU A 85 -17.21 -44.63 0.19
C LEU A 85 -16.78 -43.42 1.02
N LEU A 86 -17.60 -42.92 1.96
CA LEU A 86 -17.18 -41.88 2.89
C LEU A 86 -16.03 -42.30 3.81
N LEU A 87 -15.80 -43.61 3.98
CA LEU A 87 -14.65 -44.14 4.72
C LEU A 87 -13.36 -44.14 3.90
N ALA A 88 -13.45 -43.95 2.58
CA ALA A 88 -12.30 -43.89 1.69
C ALA A 88 -11.70 -42.47 1.65
N PRO A 89 -10.44 -42.30 1.21
CA PRO A 89 -9.87 -40.98 1.01
C PRO A 89 -10.72 -40.14 0.05
N LYS A 90 -10.84 -38.83 0.32
CA LYS A 90 -11.72 -37.88 -0.40
C LYS A 90 -11.72 -38.10 -1.92
N ALA A 91 -10.54 -38.22 -2.54
CA ALA A 91 -10.42 -38.40 -3.99
C ALA A 91 -11.14 -39.67 -4.49
N TYR A 92 -10.96 -40.80 -3.82
CA TYR A 92 -11.64 -42.05 -4.19
C TYR A 92 -13.15 -41.98 -3.91
N ALA A 93 -13.55 -41.36 -2.80
CA ALA A 93 -14.97 -41.20 -2.47
C ALA A 93 -15.71 -40.38 -3.54
N VAL A 94 -15.13 -39.24 -3.94
CA VAL A 94 -15.67 -38.35 -4.98
C VAL A 94 -15.70 -39.05 -6.33
N VAL A 95 -14.58 -39.67 -6.73
CA VAL A 95 -14.47 -40.34 -8.04
C VAL A 95 -15.45 -41.50 -8.15
N SER A 96 -15.46 -42.40 -7.18
CA SER A 96 -16.35 -43.55 -7.17
C SER A 96 -17.82 -43.16 -7.08
N GLY A 97 -18.15 -42.13 -6.28
CA GLY A 97 -19.52 -41.63 -6.13
C GLY A 97 -20.09 -41.05 -7.42
N TYR A 98 -19.34 -40.16 -8.10
CA TYR A 98 -19.78 -39.59 -9.37
C TYR A 98 -19.79 -40.62 -10.52
N ALA A 99 -18.84 -41.56 -10.53
CA ALA A 99 -18.84 -42.65 -11.51
C ALA A 99 -20.08 -43.52 -11.36
N LEU A 100 -20.44 -43.89 -10.12
CA LEU A 100 -21.65 -44.65 -9.81
C LEU A 100 -22.92 -43.87 -10.20
N LEU A 101 -22.99 -42.59 -9.86
CA LEU A 101 -24.11 -41.71 -10.21
C LEU A 101 -24.28 -41.58 -11.74
N SER A 102 -23.17 -41.43 -12.47
CA SER A 102 -23.19 -41.29 -13.93
C SER A 102 -23.86 -42.49 -14.61
N HIS A 103 -23.63 -43.70 -14.10
CA HIS A 103 -24.23 -44.91 -14.61
C HIS A 103 -25.77 -44.85 -14.53
N LEU A 104 -26.30 -44.49 -13.36
CA LEU A 104 -27.75 -44.36 -13.14
C LEU A 104 -28.35 -43.27 -14.04
N LEU A 105 -27.68 -42.10 -14.13
CA LEU A 105 -28.15 -41.00 -14.98
C LEU A 105 -28.19 -41.38 -16.46
N PHE A 106 -27.18 -42.10 -16.96
CA PHE A 106 -27.16 -42.54 -18.35
C PHE A 106 -28.22 -43.60 -18.64
N ASP A 107 -28.50 -44.49 -17.70
CA ASP A 107 -29.59 -45.46 -17.86
C ASP A 107 -30.98 -44.81 -17.77
N MET A 108 -31.14 -43.73 -17.00
CA MET A 108 -32.35 -42.89 -17.05
C MET A 108 -32.54 -42.23 -18.42
N CYS A 109 -31.47 -41.97 -19.18
CA CYS A 109 -31.53 -41.45 -20.55
C CYS A 109 -32.03 -42.46 -21.60
N THR A 110 -32.23 -43.72 -21.20
CA THR A 110 -32.73 -44.78 -22.08
C THR A 110 -34.26 -44.89 -22.03
N LYS A 111 -34.86 -45.52 -23.05
CA LYS A 111 -36.30 -45.80 -23.09
C LYS A 111 -36.80 -46.64 -21.89
N GLN A 112 -35.94 -47.51 -21.35
CA GLN A 112 -36.27 -48.40 -20.23
C GLN A 112 -36.25 -47.65 -18.88
N GLY A 113 -35.34 -46.67 -18.74
CA GLY A 113 -35.15 -45.93 -17.50
C GLY A 113 -34.68 -46.81 -16.34
N VAL A 114 -34.79 -46.25 -15.13
CA VAL A 114 -34.32 -46.87 -13.88
C VAL A 114 -35.32 -46.67 -12.74
N PRO A 115 -35.71 -47.71 -11.99
CA PRO A 115 -36.59 -47.58 -10.82
C PRO A 115 -35.83 -47.03 -9.60
N LEU A 116 -35.50 -45.73 -9.63
CA LEU A 116 -34.69 -45.05 -8.60
C LEU A 116 -35.23 -45.24 -7.17
N LEU A 117 -36.55 -45.31 -6.98
CA LEU A 117 -37.19 -45.43 -5.67
C LEU A 117 -37.39 -46.88 -5.20
N TYR A 118 -36.80 -47.87 -5.86
CA TYR A 118 -36.80 -49.24 -5.37
C TYR A 118 -36.11 -49.30 -3.98
N PRO A 119 -36.63 -50.04 -2.97
CA PRO A 119 -37.74 -51.00 -3.03
C PRO A 119 -39.15 -50.41 -2.85
N PHE A 120 -39.28 -49.11 -2.58
CA PHE A 120 -40.56 -48.46 -2.28
C PHE A 120 -41.46 -48.29 -3.51
N SER A 121 -40.87 -48.08 -4.70
CA SER A 121 -41.61 -47.99 -5.96
C SER A 121 -40.81 -48.58 -7.12
N LYS A 122 -41.50 -49.31 -8.01
CA LYS A 122 -40.91 -49.89 -9.22
C LYS A 122 -41.11 -49.03 -10.47
N ARG A 123 -41.69 -47.83 -10.34
CA ARG A 123 -41.91 -46.95 -11.49
C ARG A 123 -40.56 -46.43 -12.01
N PRO A 124 -40.25 -46.60 -13.31
CA PRO A 124 -38.98 -46.16 -13.86
C PRO A 124 -38.95 -44.64 -13.96
N PHE A 125 -37.84 -44.06 -13.52
CA PHE A 125 -37.48 -42.68 -13.79
C PHE A 125 -36.73 -42.63 -15.12
N VAL A 126 -37.10 -41.63 -15.93
CA VAL A 126 -36.63 -41.45 -17.30
C VAL A 126 -36.33 -39.98 -17.54
N LEU A 127 -35.28 -39.71 -18.30
CA LEU A 127 -34.88 -38.38 -18.77
C LEU A 127 -34.56 -38.48 -20.27
N PRO A 128 -34.80 -37.44 -21.08
CA PRO A 128 -35.73 -36.32 -20.85
C PRO A 128 -37.21 -36.77 -20.90
N ALA A 129 -38.11 -35.86 -20.52
CA ALA A 129 -39.56 -36.16 -20.46
C ALA A 129 -40.14 -36.62 -21.81
N ASN A 130 -39.65 -36.09 -22.94
CA ASN A 130 -40.08 -36.50 -24.28
C ASN A 130 -39.54 -37.91 -24.64
N PRO A 131 -40.40 -38.93 -24.85
CA PRO A 131 -39.96 -40.28 -25.19
C PRO A 131 -39.17 -40.40 -26.49
N HIS A 132 -39.40 -39.51 -27.46
CA HIS A 132 -38.73 -39.55 -28.76
C HIS A 132 -37.24 -39.16 -28.70
N MET A 133 -36.83 -38.48 -27.64
CA MET A 133 -35.43 -38.07 -27.42
C MET A 133 -34.63 -39.10 -26.62
N ARG A 134 -35.28 -40.19 -26.13
CA ARG A 134 -34.63 -41.19 -25.28
C ARG A 134 -33.88 -42.23 -26.11
N LEU A 135 -32.70 -42.60 -25.61
CA LEU A 135 -31.81 -43.53 -26.27
C LEU A 135 -32.39 -44.95 -26.27
N SER A 136 -32.19 -45.66 -27.38
CA SER A 136 -32.53 -47.07 -27.50
C SER A 136 -31.25 -47.88 -27.43
N ALA A 137 -31.11 -48.74 -26.43
CA ALA A 137 -29.88 -49.52 -26.22
C ALA A 137 -29.51 -50.46 -27.39
N GLN A 138 -30.48 -50.74 -28.28
CA GLN A 138 -30.31 -51.56 -29.48
C GLN A 138 -29.93 -50.75 -30.74
N ASP A 139 -29.94 -49.42 -30.68
CA ASP A 139 -29.57 -48.58 -31.83
C ASP A 139 -28.10 -48.14 -31.74
N HIS A 140 -27.24 -48.87 -32.47
CA HIS A 140 -25.80 -48.64 -32.53
C HIS A 140 -25.41 -47.24 -33.02
N ARG A 141 -26.21 -46.58 -33.87
CA ARG A 141 -25.89 -45.23 -34.35
C ARG A 141 -26.03 -44.21 -33.24
N SER A 142 -27.12 -44.29 -32.47
CA SER A 142 -27.37 -43.40 -31.34
C SER A 142 -26.32 -43.59 -30.23
N GLU A 143 -25.95 -44.84 -29.93
CA GLU A 143 -24.93 -45.16 -28.94
C GLU A 143 -23.53 -44.68 -29.37
N ALA A 144 -23.17 -44.82 -30.66
CA ALA A 144 -21.91 -44.30 -31.19
C ALA A 144 -21.87 -42.76 -31.17
N MET A 145 -22.97 -42.08 -31.48
CA MET A 145 -23.06 -40.62 -31.39
C MET A 145 -22.84 -40.14 -29.95
N VAL A 146 -23.46 -40.79 -28.97
CA VAL A 146 -23.27 -40.47 -27.54
C VAL A 146 -21.83 -40.69 -27.11
N PHE A 147 -21.19 -41.77 -27.57
CA PHE A 147 -19.77 -42.03 -27.31
C PHE A 147 -18.88 -40.89 -27.81
N VAL A 148 -19.09 -40.45 -29.06
CA VAL A 148 -18.36 -39.32 -29.66
C VAL A 148 -18.60 -38.03 -28.89
N VAL A 149 -19.83 -37.77 -28.45
CA VAL A 149 -20.16 -36.60 -27.62
C VAL A 149 -19.39 -36.64 -26.29
N PHE A 150 -19.31 -37.79 -25.61
CA PHE A 150 -18.51 -37.88 -24.39
C PHE A 150 -17.02 -37.63 -24.65
N LEU A 151 -16.46 -38.18 -25.72
CA LEU A 151 -15.06 -37.92 -26.09
C LEU A 151 -14.82 -36.43 -26.37
N ALA A 152 -15.72 -35.78 -27.12
CA ALA A 152 -15.64 -34.35 -27.39
C ALA A 152 -15.73 -33.54 -26.09
N CYS A 153 -16.69 -33.83 -25.21
CA CYS A 153 -16.81 -33.19 -23.91
C CYS A 153 -15.53 -33.40 -23.06
N GLY A 154 -14.98 -34.60 -23.02
CA GLY A 154 -13.74 -34.89 -22.32
C GLY A 154 -12.56 -34.08 -22.84
N PHE A 155 -12.44 -33.95 -24.17
CA PHE A 155 -11.40 -33.15 -24.80
C PHE A 155 -11.54 -31.65 -24.48
N PHE A 156 -12.73 -31.05 -24.68
CA PHE A 156 -12.95 -29.63 -24.43
C PHE A 156 -12.90 -29.26 -22.94
N CYS A 157 -13.32 -30.17 -22.05
CA CYS A 157 -13.27 -29.95 -20.61
C CYS A 157 -11.92 -30.34 -19.98
N GLN A 158 -10.92 -30.78 -20.75
CA GLN A 158 -9.62 -31.20 -20.19
C GLN A 158 -8.93 -30.11 -19.33
N PRO A 159 -8.93 -28.82 -19.70
CA PRO A 159 -8.38 -27.76 -18.84
C PRO A 159 -9.13 -27.62 -17.52
N LEU A 160 -10.46 -27.78 -17.54
CA LEU A 160 -11.31 -27.71 -16.35
C LEU A 160 -11.01 -28.88 -15.39
N ILE A 161 -10.90 -30.09 -15.94
CA ILE A 161 -10.59 -31.30 -15.17
C ILE A 161 -9.19 -31.22 -14.56
N ALA A 162 -8.23 -30.67 -15.30
CA ALA A 162 -6.84 -30.58 -14.84
C ALA A 162 -6.64 -29.51 -13.75
N GLN A 163 -7.32 -28.36 -13.84
CA GLN A 163 -7.05 -27.19 -12.99
C GLN A 163 -8.06 -27.01 -11.86
N GLY A 164 -9.20 -27.71 -11.91
CA GLY A 164 -10.32 -27.51 -11.00
C GLY A 164 -11.26 -26.40 -11.49
N PHE A 165 -12.53 -26.52 -11.10
CA PHE A 165 -13.58 -25.59 -11.48
C PHE A 165 -13.33 -24.20 -10.89
N TRP A 166 -13.06 -24.12 -9.58
CA TRP A 166 -12.89 -22.85 -8.89
C TRP A 166 -11.67 -22.07 -9.37
N THR A 167 -10.56 -22.75 -9.65
CA THR A 167 -9.37 -22.12 -10.23
C THR A 167 -9.65 -21.53 -11.61
N SER A 168 -10.38 -22.27 -12.44
CA SER A 168 -10.74 -21.84 -13.79
C SER A 168 -11.76 -20.68 -13.76
N TYR A 169 -12.73 -20.74 -12.85
CA TYR A 169 -13.68 -19.66 -12.58
C TYR A 169 -12.97 -18.39 -12.10
N ASN A 170 -12.08 -18.52 -11.10
CA ASN A 170 -11.32 -17.39 -10.57
C ASN A 170 -10.41 -16.79 -11.65
N ARG A 171 -9.77 -17.59 -12.51
CA ARG A 171 -8.97 -17.02 -13.61
C ARG A 171 -9.83 -16.26 -14.62
N ALA A 172 -11.03 -16.75 -14.92
CA ALA A 172 -11.92 -16.12 -15.89
C ALA A 172 -12.59 -14.85 -15.35
N PHE A 173 -12.89 -14.81 -14.05
CA PHE A 173 -13.74 -13.76 -13.46
C PHE A 173 -13.08 -12.95 -12.34
N ALA A 174 -12.11 -13.49 -11.61
CA ALA A 174 -11.34 -12.73 -10.61
C ALA A 174 -10.15 -12.02 -11.27
N THR A 175 -10.44 -11.05 -12.15
CA THR A 175 -9.44 -10.16 -12.73
C THR A 175 -9.54 -8.76 -12.15
N TRP A 176 -8.42 -8.02 -12.15
CA TRP A 176 -8.41 -6.62 -11.70
C TRP A 176 -9.37 -5.74 -12.51
N ASP A 177 -9.52 -5.98 -13.81
CA ASP A 177 -10.50 -5.29 -14.67
C ASP A 177 -11.95 -5.55 -14.26
N HIS A 178 -12.24 -6.74 -13.70
CA HIS A 178 -13.56 -7.04 -13.18
C HIS A 178 -13.81 -6.30 -11.85
N VAL A 179 -12.83 -6.31 -10.95
CA VAL A 179 -12.88 -5.54 -9.70
C VAL A 179 -13.07 -4.06 -9.97
N GLU A 180 -12.35 -3.48 -10.93
CA GLU A 180 -12.46 -2.06 -11.26
C GLU A 180 -13.86 -1.71 -11.79
N ARG A 181 -14.42 -2.54 -12.69
CA ARG A 181 -15.78 -2.35 -13.22
C ARG A 181 -16.83 -2.48 -12.13
N GLU A 182 -16.68 -3.46 -11.24
CA GLU A 182 -17.63 -3.67 -10.15
C GLU A 182 -17.54 -2.53 -9.12
N ALA A 183 -16.33 -2.08 -8.76
CA ALA A 183 -16.10 -0.95 -7.85
C ALA A 183 -16.68 0.37 -8.38
N LYS A 184 -16.71 0.58 -9.70
CA LYS A 184 -17.36 1.75 -10.32
C LYS A 184 -18.89 1.69 -10.25
N ARG A 185 -19.46 0.49 -10.14
CA ARG A 185 -20.92 0.27 -10.09
C ARG A 185 -21.43 0.21 -8.67
N SER A 186 -20.65 -0.35 -7.76
CA SER A 186 -20.99 -0.51 -6.35
C SER A 186 -20.90 0.81 -5.60
N ARG A 187 -21.72 0.96 -4.55
CA ARG A 187 -21.62 2.10 -3.62
C ARG A 187 -20.64 1.83 -2.48
N ASP A 188 -20.40 0.56 -2.21
CA ASP A 188 -19.45 0.09 -1.21
C ASP A 188 -18.13 -0.33 -1.84
N MET A 189 -17.08 -0.31 -1.01
CA MET A 189 -15.76 -0.78 -1.38
C MET A 189 -15.74 -2.30 -1.54
N LEU A 190 -14.85 -2.80 -2.39
CA LEU A 190 -14.63 -4.22 -2.56
C LEU A 190 -13.45 -4.67 -1.70
N THR A 191 -13.66 -5.70 -0.89
CA THR A 191 -12.55 -6.40 -0.23
C THR A 191 -11.90 -7.32 -1.25
N VAL A 192 -10.62 -7.10 -1.53
CA VAL A 192 -9.82 -7.88 -2.46
C VAL A 192 -8.78 -8.70 -1.72
N THR A 193 -8.59 -9.93 -2.18
CA THR A 193 -7.54 -10.83 -1.71
C THR A 193 -6.64 -11.17 -2.90
N TYR A 194 -5.35 -10.89 -2.80
CA TYR A 194 -4.39 -11.08 -3.89
C TYR A 194 -3.06 -11.65 -3.39
N THR A 195 -2.26 -12.18 -4.31
CA THR A 195 -0.88 -12.54 -4.06
C THR A 195 0.05 -11.39 -4.42
N ASP A 196 0.91 -11.02 -3.47
CA ASP A 196 2.01 -10.08 -3.68
C ASP A 196 3.10 -10.72 -4.57
N ALA A 197 4.06 -9.94 -5.08
CA ALA A 197 5.17 -10.41 -5.92
C ALA A 197 5.98 -11.55 -5.25
N GLN A 198 5.97 -11.62 -3.92
CA GLN A 198 6.58 -12.67 -3.11
C GLN A 198 5.67 -13.89 -2.88
N LYS A 199 4.57 -14.02 -3.63
CA LYS A 199 3.52 -15.06 -3.50
C LYS A 199 2.86 -15.12 -2.12
N ARG A 200 2.93 -14.05 -1.34
CA ARG A 200 2.24 -13.95 -0.05
C ARG A 200 0.83 -13.44 -0.26
N GLN A 201 -0.12 -14.03 0.43
CA GLN A 201 -1.51 -13.58 0.40
C GLN A 201 -1.65 -12.26 1.18
N ARG A 202 -2.27 -11.27 0.54
CA ARG A 202 -2.61 -9.96 1.10
C ARG A 202 -4.10 -9.72 0.92
N SER A 203 -4.66 -8.90 1.79
CA SER A 203 -6.05 -8.46 1.71
C SER A 203 -6.18 -7.00 2.08
N GLY A 204 -7.15 -6.33 1.46
CA GLY A 204 -7.45 -4.93 1.74
C GLY A 204 -8.69 -4.47 0.96
N GLN A 205 -9.02 -3.19 1.09
CA GLN A 205 -10.15 -2.60 0.39
C GLN A 205 -9.69 -1.92 -0.90
N PHE A 206 -10.19 -2.38 -2.04
CA PHE A 206 -9.90 -1.77 -3.32
C PHE A 206 -10.50 -0.38 -3.42
N TYR A 207 -9.68 0.62 -3.68
CA TYR A 207 -10.10 2.01 -3.84
C TYR A 207 -10.23 2.39 -5.32
N ARG A 208 -9.14 2.27 -6.09
CA ARG A 208 -9.15 2.56 -7.53
C ARG A 208 -8.00 1.90 -8.28
N ALA A 209 -8.14 1.83 -9.60
CA ALA A 209 -7.06 1.49 -10.53
C ALA A 209 -6.43 2.78 -11.11
N GLU A 210 -5.10 2.79 -11.22
CA GLU A 210 -4.31 3.79 -11.94
C GLU A 210 -3.40 3.09 -12.96
N GLY A 211 -3.93 2.92 -14.18
CA GLY A 211 -3.26 2.14 -15.22
C GLY A 211 -3.07 0.69 -14.77
N THR A 212 -1.83 0.25 -14.64
CA THR A 212 -1.50 -1.11 -14.19
C THR A 212 -1.41 -1.26 -12.68
N THR A 213 -1.45 -0.15 -11.92
CA THR A 213 -1.28 -0.15 -10.46
C THR A 213 -2.63 -0.02 -9.78
N MET A 214 -2.93 -0.93 -8.87
CA MET A 214 -4.16 -0.88 -8.08
C MET A 214 -3.87 -0.21 -6.74
N VAL A 215 -4.78 0.63 -6.26
CA VAL A 215 -4.68 1.25 -4.94
C VAL A 215 -5.55 0.46 -3.97
N VAL A 216 -4.90 -0.23 -3.04
CA VAL A 216 -5.58 -1.02 -2.00
C VAL A 216 -5.35 -0.38 -0.64
N LEU A 217 -6.44 -0.04 0.05
CA LEU A 217 -6.43 0.46 1.41
C LEU A 217 -6.25 -0.69 2.40
N THR A 218 -5.30 -0.51 3.31
CA THR A 218 -5.01 -1.44 4.41
C THR A 218 -4.95 -0.67 5.72
N ARG A 219 -4.95 -1.39 6.85
CA ARG A 219 -4.71 -0.78 8.18
C ARG A 219 -3.37 -0.06 8.29
N ALA A 220 -2.37 -0.51 7.52
CA ALA A 220 -1.02 0.05 7.52
C ALA A 220 -0.82 1.14 6.44
N GLY A 221 -1.91 1.70 5.88
CA GLY A 221 -1.87 2.70 4.80
C GLY A 221 -2.24 2.12 3.45
N PHE A 222 -1.45 2.39 2.42
CA PHE A 222 -1.75 2.03 1.02
C PHE A 222 -0.84 0.94 0.48
N GLU A 223 -1.38 -0.12 -0.09
CA GLU A 223 -0.62 -1.03 -0.94
C GLU A 223 -0.90 -0.70 -2.41
N LEU A 224 0.15 -0.78 -3.23
CA LEU A 224 0.13 -0.43 -4.64
C LEU A 224 0.46 -1.66 -5.51
N PRO A 225 -0.32 -2.76 -5.44
CA PRO A 225 -0.03 -3.95 -6.23
C PRO A 225 -0.16 -3.65 -7.73
N ARG A 226 0.81 -4.14 -8.50
CA ARG A 226 0.77 -4.09 -9.96
C ARG A 226 0.02 -5.30 -10.50
N SER A 227 -0.94 -5.06 -11.38
CA SER A 227 -1.75 -6.10 -12.03
C SER A 227 -0.91 -7.16 -12.77
N THR A 228 0.27 -6.79 -13.28
CA THR A 228 1.19 -7.71 -13.98
C THR A 228 1.96 -8.63 -13.04
N GLU A 229 2.18 -8.22 -11.79
CA GLU A 229 3.01 -8.93 -10.80
C GLU A 229 2.17 -9.66 -9.75
N THR A 230 0.86 -9.38 -9.69
CA THR A 230 -0.05 -9.87 -8.66
C THR A 230 -1.23 -10.63 -9.25
N GLN A 231 -1.62 -11.73 -8.61
CA GLN A 231 -2.82 -12.47 -8.99
C GLN A 231 -3.92 -12.25 -7.96
N LEU A 232 -5.08 -11.81 -8.44
CA LEU A 232 -6.28 -11.71 -7.62
C LEU A 232 -6.80 -13.13 -7.34
N ILE A 233 -7.07 -13.43 -6.07
CA ILE A 233 -7.60 -14.71 -5.61
C ILE A 233 -9.13 -14.65 -5.55
N SER A 234 -9.65 -13.59 -4.93
CA SER A 234 -11.09 -13.37 -4.76
C SER A 234 -11.37 -11.91 -4.42
N PHE A 235 -12.63 -11.50 -4.61
CA PHE A 235 -13.13 -10.23 -4.11
C PHE A 235 -14.58 -10.36 -3.64
N SER A 236 -15.01 -9.46 -2.76
CA SER A 236 -16.38 -9.44 -2.24
C SER A 236 -16.79 -8.03 -1.80
N HIS A 237 -18.09 -7.78 -1.71
CA HIS A 237 -18.65 -6.53 -1.20
C HIS A 237 -18.39 -6.40 0.31
N SER A 238 -17.75 -5.31 0.72
CA SER A 238 -17.41 -5.07 2.12
C SER A 238 -18.54 -4.41 2.92
N GLY A 239 -19.48 -3.75 2.24
CA GLY A 239 -20.46 -2.86 2.85
C GLY A 239 -19.85 -1.58 3.43
N ILE A 240 -18.56 -1.32 3.21
CA ILE A 240 -17.85 -0.11 3.67
C ILE A 240 -17.98 0.97 2.59
N ILE A 241 -18.60 2.09 2.93
CA ILE A 241 -18.62 3.28 2.06
C ILE A 241 -17.38 4.12 2.36
N ALA A 242 -16.66 4.52 1.32
CA ALA A 242 -15.57 5.49 1.39
C ALA A 242 -16.04 6.88 0.94
N THR A 243 -15.51 7.91 1.58
CA THR A 243 -15.78 9.31 1.24
C THR A 243 -14.47 10.08 1.21
N GLU A 244 -14.21 10.69 0.07
CA GLU A 244 -13.07 11.59 -0.13
C GLU A 244 -13.38 12.97 0.43
N ARG A 245 -12.37 13.58 1.07
CA ARG A 245 -12.43 14.95 1.56
C ARG A 245 -11.18 15.69 1.17
N GLN A 246 -11.36 16.83 0.52
CA GLN A 246 -10.31 17.77 0.23
C GLN A 246 -10.19 18.79 1.37
N HIS A 247 -8.96 19.00 1.83
CA HIS A 247 -8.61 19.96 2.87
C HIS A 247 -7.58 20.92 2.31
N THR A 248 -7.94 22.20 2.27
CA THR A 248 -7.01 23.29 1.93
C THR A 248 -6.57 23.96 3.22
N LEU A 249 -5.26 24.01 3.40
CA LEU A 249 -4.58 24.54 4.57
C LEU A 249 -3.68 25.68 4.11
N THR A 250 -3.74 26.81 4.79
CA THR A 250 -2.92 27.99 4.47
C THR A 250 -2.07 28.38 5.67
N SER A 251 -0.82 28.77 5.39
CA SER A 251 0.14 29.26 6.39
C SER A 251 0.31 28.34 7.60
N VAL A 252 0.38 27.03 7.35
CA VAL A 252 0.52 26.02 8.41
C VAL A 252 1.99 25.77 8.74
N PRO A 253 2.37 25.68 10.02
CA PRO A 253 3.73 25.32 10.40
C PRO A 253 4.03 23.84 10.08
N LEU A 254 5.28 23.55 9.73
CA LEU A 254 5.73 22.23 9.28
C LEU A 254 5.37 21.08 10.24
N ASP A 255 5.48 21.31 11.55
CA ASP A 255 5.15 20.31 12.57
C ASP A 255 3.66 19.95 12.62
N SER A 256 2.79 20.91 12.32
CA SER A 256 1.35 20.67 12.26
C SER A 256 0.98 19.93 10.99
N LEU A 257 1.62 20.26 9.87
CA LEU A 257 1.46 19.52 8.62
C LEU A 257 1.90 18.06 8.78
N ASN A 258 3.09 17.80 9.33
CA ASN A 258 3.60 16.43 9.54
C ASN A 258 2.68 15.59 10.44
N ARG A 259 2.01 16.20 11.43
CA ARG A 259 1.00 15.50 12.24
C ARG A 259 -0.25 15.10 11.44
N LEU A 260 -0.62 15.88 10.43
CA LEU A 260 -1.76 15.60 9.55
C LEU A 260 -1.43 14.55 8.48
N LEU A 261 -0.19 14.52 7.99
CA LEU A 261 0.29 13.58 6.96
C LEU A 261 0.31 12.11 7.41
N ASN A 262 0.23 11.84 8.72
CA ASN A 262 0.09 10.47 9.25
C ASN A 262 -1.30 9.85 9.05
N ARG A 263 -2.28 10.60 8.55
CA ARG A 263 -3.62 10.07 8.23
C ARG A 263 -3.62 9.46 6.82
N HIS A 264 -4.64 8.65 6.49
CA HIS A 264 -4.83 8.06 5.15
C HIS A 264 -5.03 9.15 4.07
N CYS A 265 -3.94 9.83 3.69
CA CYS A 265 -3.90 10.88 2.71
C CYS A 265 -3.65 10.25 1.34
N LEU A 266 -4.63 10.37 0.46
CA LEU A 266 -4.58 9.88 -0.92
C LEU A 266 -3.58 10.70 -1.74
N ARG A 267 -3.60 12.04 -1.58
CA ARG A 267 -2.70 12.96 -2.27
C ARG A 267 -2.33 14.13 -1.38
N VAL A 268 -1.09 14.56 -1.50
CA VAL A 268 -0.48 15.64 -0.74
C VAL A 268 0.16 16.60 -1.73
N GLN A 269 -0.38 17.81 -1.80
CA GLN A 269 0.20 18.92 -2.55
C GLN A 269 0.63 19.99 -1.56
N VAL A 270 1.90 20.38 -1.60
CA VAL A 270 2.50 21.33 -0.67
C VAL A 270 3.26 22.38 -1.45
N GLN A 271 3.09 23.63 -1.06
CA GLN A 271 3.87 24.76 -1.54
C GLN A 271 4.45 25.51 -0.34
N SER A 272 5.75 25.76 -0.40
CA SER A 272 6.51 26.35 0.70
C SER A 272 7.35 27.53 0.22
N THR A 273 7.54 28.49 1.11
CA THR A 273 8.42 29.65 0.88
C THR A 273 9.90 29.27 0.92
N THR A 274 10.26 28.21 1.64
CA THR A 274 11.64 27.69 1.72
C THR A 274 11.73 26.32 1.08
N ASP A 275 12.95 25.91 0.73
CA ASP A 275 13.19 24.55 0.26
C ASP A 275 12.83 23.52 1.33
N LEU A 276 12.11 22.50 0.90
CA LEU A 276 11.73 21.36 1.72
C LEU A 276 12.43 20.11 1.21
N THR A 277 12.82 19.24 2.15
CA THR A 277 13.38 17.93 1.88
C THR A 277 12.35 16.86 2.24
N TYR A 278 12.20 15.87 1.36
CA TYR A 278 11.30 14.74 1.56
C TYR A 278 11.84 13.50 0.86
N PHE A 279 11.37 12.33 1.29
CA PHE A 279 11.71 11.06 0.65
C PHE A 279 10.60 10.65 -0.30
N ASP A 280 10.97 10.40 -1.56
CA ASP A 280 10.14 9.70 -2.52
C ASP A 280 10.73 8.31 -2.78
N GLY A 281 10.21 7.32 -2.05
CA GLY A 281 10.81 5.99 -1.99
C GLY A 281 12.21 6.04 -1.36
N PRO A 282 13.25 5.52 -2.02
CA PRO A 282 14.63 5.56 -1.50
C PRO A 282 15.37 6.87 -1.77
N LEU A 283 14.81 7.77 -2.58
CA LEU A 283 15.48 8.99 -3.02
C LEU A 283 15.04 10.19 -2.19
N MET A 284 16.00 10.96 -1.70
CA MET A 284 15.72 12.27 -1.10
C MET A 284 15.59 13.31 -2.21
N GLN A 285 14.51 14.08 -2.18
CA GLN A 285 14.27 15.19 -3.09
C GLN A 285 14.19 16.50 -2.30
N THR A 286 14.54 17.59 -2.97
CA THR A 286 14.52 18.94 -2.41
C THR A 286 13.75 19.87 -3.35
N GLY A 287 12.86 20.70 -2.81
CA GLY A 287 12.24 21.79 -3.57
C GLY A 287 11.15 22.54 -2.82
N HIS A 288 10.64 23.58 -3.46
CA HIS A 288 9.55 24.43 -2.94
C HIS A 288 8.15 23.84 -3.10
N THR A 289 7.99 22.88 -4.01
CA THR A 289 6.70 22.24 -4.30
C THR A 289 6.82 20.72 -4.18
N ILE A 290 5.80 20.11 -3.59
CA ILE A 290 5.71 18.67 -3.38
C ILE A 290 4.33 18.23 -3.89
N ASP A 291 4.26 17.28 -4.80
CA ASP A 291 3.01 16.66 -5.24
C ASP A 291 3.19 15.14 -5.24
N LEU A 292 2.63 14.49 -4.22
CA LEU A 292 2.79 13.06 -3.99
C LEU A 292 1.44 12.40 -3.76
N ALA A 293 1.27 11.21 -4.32
CA ALA A 293 0.09 10.37 -4.11
C ALA A 293 0.46 9.04 -3.44
N TYR A 294 -0.44 8.53 -2.58
CA TYR A 294 -0.38 7.22 -1.93
C TYR A 294 0.95 6.91 -1.21
N ARG A 295 1.53 7.90 -0.53
CA ARG A 295 2.78 7.73 0.22
C ARG A 295 2.51 7.32 1.66
N LYS A 296 3.22 6.28 2.12
CA LYS A 296 3.25 5.89 3.53
C LYS A 296 4.29 6.72 4.26
N ASN A 297 3.97 7.15 5.49
CA ASN A 297 4.91 7.78 6.42
C ASN A 297 5.67 8.96 5.81
N LEU A 298 4.98 9.82 5.06
CA LEU A 298 5.59 11.00 4.47
C LEU A 298 6.04 11.94 5.58
N LEU A 299 7.35 12.21 5.62
CA LEU A 299 7.95 13.17 6.54
C LEU A 299 8.61 14.27 5.72
N ILE A 300 8.15 15.51 5.92
CA ILE A 300 8.69 16.68 5.26
C ILE A 300 9.56 17.43 6.26
N ARG A 301 10.76 17.81 5.83
CA ARG A 301 11.72 18.59 6.63
C ARG A 301 12.09 19.86 5.89
N GLN A 302 12.53 20.86 6.62
CA GLN A 302 13.16 22.02 5.99
C GLN A 302 14.52 21.61 5.44
N ALA A 303 14.87 22.08 4.24
CA ALA A 303 16.20 21.88 3.70
C ALA A 303 17.24 22.57 4.60
N PRO A 304 18.44 21.97 4.78
CA PRO A 304 19.51 22.66 5.49
C PRO A 304 19.83 23.97 4.77
N HIS A 305 19.79 25.08 5.50
CA HIS A 305 20.19 26.39 5.00
C HIS A 305 21.69 26.57 5.28
N ASP A 306 22.45 27.02 4.28
CA ASP A 306 23.85 27.39 4.48
C ASP A 306 23.93 28.76 5.13
N ASP A 307 23.88 28.76 6.47
CA ASP A 307 23.91 29.97 7.29
C ASP A 307 25.32 30.59 7.40
N THR A 308 26.34 29.98 6.78
CA THR A 308 27.75 30.35 6.97
C THR A 308 28.02 31.81 6.59
N GLU A 309 27.43 32.29 5.49
CA GLU A 309 27.58 33.68 5.05
C GLU A 309 26.97 34.67 6.06
N ILE A 310 25.76 34.38 6.53
CA ILE A 310 25.04 35.21 7.51
C ILE A 310 25.80 35.26 8.84
N LEU A 311 26.30 34.11 9.30
CA LEU A 311 27.10 33.99 10.52
C LEU A 311 28.42 34.76 10.41
N ASN A 312 29.12 34.63 9.28
CA ASN A 312 30.35 35.38 9.01
C ASN A 312 30.10 36.90 9.01
N ARG A 313 28.99 37.35 8.43
CA ARG A 313 28.61 38.77 8.42
C ARG A 313 28.31 39.30 9.83
N ILE A 314 27.61 38.52 10.66
CA ILE A 314 27.36 38.88 12.07
C ILE A 314 28.67 39.00 12.86
N GLN A 315 29.62 38.09 12.64
CA GLN A 315 30.94 38.15 13.27
C GLN A 315 31.71 39.41 12.83
N LEU A 316 31.74 39.69 11.52
CA LEU A 316 32.35 40.91 10.97
C LEU A 316 31.76 42.19 11.59
N LEU A 317 30.43 42.29 11.69
CA LEU A 317 29.77 43.45 12.32
C LEU A 317 30.16 43.62 13.81
N THR A 318 30.40 42.50 14.51
CA THR A 318 30.84 42.53 15.91
C THR A 318 32.26 43.06 16.01
N ILE A 319 33.17 42.58 15.15
CA ILE A 319 34.57 43.04 15.06
C ILE A 319 34.63 44.52 14.69
N GLU A 320 33.86 44.96 13.68
CA GLU A 320 33.80 46.36 13.26
C GLU A 320 33.32 47.27 14.41
N ARG A 321 32.27 46.84 15.14
CA ARG A 321 31.76 47.58 16.30
C ARG A 321 32.80 47.73 17.40
N GLU A 322 33.52 46.66 17.74
CA GLU A 322 34.57 46.67 18.76
C GLU A 322 35.78 47.52 18.33
N THR A 323 36.16 47.44 17.05
CA THR A 323 37.24 48.25 16.47
C THR A 323 36.89 49.74 16.57
N ARG A 324 35.69 50.14 16.13
CA ARG A 324 35.22 51.52 16.24
C ARG A 324 35.12 52.01 17.68
N ARG A 325 34.72 51.13 18.61
CA ARG A 325 34.69 51.45 20.03
C ARG A 325 36.10 51.69 20.58
N SER A 326 37.05 50.84 20.24
CA SER A 326 38.46 51.00 20.65
C SER A 326 39.07 52.29 20.10
N GLU A 327 38.82 52.61 18.82
CA GLU A 327 39.23 53.89 18.20
C GLU A 327 38.65 55.09 18.94
N TYR A 328 37.35 55.06 19.25
CA TYR A 328 36.67 56.13 19.99
C TYR A 328 37.21 56.28 21.42
N GLU A 329 37.41 55.18 22.15
CA GLU A 329 37.95 55.20 23.51
C GLU A 329 39.39 55.77 23.52
N ARG A 330 40.23 55.40 22.55
CA ARG A 330 41.57 55.96 22.37
C ARG A 330 41.51 57.47 22.09
N ALA A 331 40.65 57.90 21.16
CA ALA A 331 40.48 59.31 20.84
C ALA A 331 39.96 60.12 22.06
N LEU A 332 39.06 59.53 22.85
CA LEU A 332 38.52 60.15 24.05
C LEU A 332 39.59 60.29 25.15
N LEU A 333 40.48 59.31 25.30
CA LEU A 333 41.62 59.38 26.21
C LEU A 333 42.58 60.51 25.81
N VAL A 334 42.94 60.60 24.54
CA VAL A 334 43.79 61.69 24.02
C VAL A 334 43.14 63.05 24.27
N TYR A 335 41.85 63.19 23.92
CA TYR A 335 41.07 64.40 24.18
C TYR A 335 41.09 64.79 25.67
N ARG A 336 40.86 63.83 26.58
CA ARG A 336 40.90 64.08 28.02
C ARG A 336 42.29 64.49 28.50
N SER A 337 43.36 63.87 27.99
CA SER A 337 44.73 64.21 28.38
C SER A 337 45.13 65.62 27.94
N GLU A 338 44.70 66.06 26.76
CA GLU A 338 44.95 67.42 26.28
C GLU A 338 44.23 68.46 27.14
N TRP A 339 42.95 68.24 27.47
CA TRP A 339 42.22 69.11 28.37
C TRP A 339 42.79 69.15 29.79
N GLN A 340 43.26 68.02 30.31
CA GLN A 340 43.97 67.98 31.58
C GLN A 340 45.28 68.77 31.54
N ARG A 341 46.02 68.71 30.42
CA ARG A 341 47.26 69.47 30.21
C ARG A 341 46.99 70.98 30.16
N ILE A 342 45.94 71.42 29.47
CA ILE A 342 45.53 72.83 29.46
C ILE A 342 45.15 73.26 30.88
N ARG A 343 44.32 72.48 31.57
CA ARG A 343 43.88 72.79 32.93
C ARG A 343 45.01 72.85 33.94
N SER A 344 46.02 71.97 33.83
CA SER A 344 47.19 72.00 34.73
C SER A 344 48.07 73.22 34.49
N GLN A 345 48.22 73.65 33.24
CA GLN A 345 48.92 74.90 32.89
C GLN A 345 48.18 76.14 33.40
N GLU A 346 46.85 76.17 33.33
CA GLU A 346 46.03 77.25 33.90
C GLU A 346 46.19 77.33 35.43
N LEU A 347 46.14 76.17 36.10
CA LEU A 347 46.31 76.11 37.55
C LEU A 347 47.72 76.54 37.97
N LEU A 348 48.75 76.14 37.22
CA LEU A 348 50.12 76.58 37.45
C LEU A 348 50.28 78.10 37.26
N LEU A 349 49.64 78.69 36.25
CA LEU A 349 49.62 80.15 36.07
C LEU A 349 48.98 80.86 37.26
N GLN A 350 47.91 80.30 37.82
CA GLN A 350 47.24 80.84 38.99
C GLN A 350 48.14 80.73 40.24
N GLN A 351 48.75 79.57 40.47
CA GLN A 351 49.71 79.37 41.57
C GLN A 351 50.90 80.34 41.48
N LEU A 352 51.50 80.50 40.30
CA LEU A 352 52.59 81.46 40.08
C LEU A 352 52.13 82.91 40.29
N ALA A 353 50.87 83.24 39.99
CA ALA A 353 50.31 84.57 40.24
C ALA A 353 50.09 84.84 41.73
N ASP A 354 49.73 83.81 42.51
CA ASP A 354 49.61 83.90 43.96
C ASP A 354 50.99 83.96 44.63
N GLU A 355 51.94 83.10 44.24
CA GLU A 355 53.33 83.13 44.75
C GLU A 355 54.03 84.47 44.49
N TYR A 356 53.71 85.13 43.37
CA TYR A 356 54.25 86.46 43.04
C TYR A 356 53.91 87.54 44.09
N LYS A 357 52.76 87.43 44.76
CA LYS A 357 52.29 88.43 45.75
C LYS A 357 53.20 88.50 46.97
N ASP A 358 53.72 87.34 47.39
CA ASP A 358 54.47 87.16 48.64
C ASP A 358 55.98 86.98 48.44
N ALA A 359 56.48 87.07 47.20
CA ALA A 359 57.88 86.80 46.84
C ALA A 359 58.82 88.03 46.96
N GLY A 360 60.09 87.79 47.30
CA GLY A 360 61.17 88.79 47.24
C GLY A 360 61.63 89.10 45.80
N ASP A 361 62.37 90.20 45.61
CA ASP A 361 62.68 90.78 44.27
C ASP A 361 63.38 89.82 43.30
N TYR A 362 64.33 89.01 43.78
CA TYR A 362 65.01 88.00 42.96
C TYR A 362 64.04 86.92 42.45
N ARG A 363 63.18 86.41 43.34
CA ARG A 363 62.19 85.36 43.04
C ARG A 363 61.09 85.85 42.10
N LYS A 364 60.69 87.13 42.22
CA LYS A 364 59.76 87.77 41.28
C LYS A 364 60.25 87.74 39.83
N GLY A 365 61.55 87.96 39.59
CA GLY A 365 62.15 87.89 38.24
C GLY A 365 62.14 86.48 37.63
N GLU A 366 62.22 85.44 38.46
CA GLU A 366 62.10 84.05 38.02
C GLU A 366 60.65 83.67 37.68
N ILE A 367 59.70 84.07 38.54
CA ILE A 367 58.25 83.85 38.33
C ILE A 367 57.78 84.51 37.03
N ILE A 368 58.24 85.73 36.71
CA ILE A 368 57.88 86.41 35.45
C ILE A 368 58.32 85.60 34.21
N ARG A 369 59.51 85.00 34.25
CA ARG A 369 60.02 84.16 33.16
C ARG A 369 59.20 82.88 33.03
N GLN A 370 58.94 82.19 34.14
CA GLN A 370 58.11 80.98 34.16
C GLN A 370 56.68 81.25 33.70
N ARG A 371 56.06 82.35 34.12
CA ARG A 371 54.71 82.75 33.66
C ARG A 371 54.68 82.98 32.16
N ARG A 372 55.66 83.68 31.58
CA ARG A 372 55.74 83.87 30.12
C ARG A 372 55.86 82.54 29.38
N GLU A 373 56.65 81.62 29.90
CA GLU A 373 56.84 80.30 29.30
C GLU A 373 55.56 79.46 29.35
N VAL A 374 54.89 79.39 30.51
CA VAL A 374 53.62 78.67 30.67
C VAL A 374 52.52 79.32 29.82
N GLN A 375 52.47 80.65 29.75
CA GLN A 375 51.51 81.38 28.93
C GLN A 375 51.72 81.13 27.44
N SER A 376 52.96 81.04 26.97
CA SER A 376 53.28 80.63 25.59
C SER A 376 52.80 79.21 25.30
N ARG A 377 53.09 78.24 26.18
CA ARG A 377 52.62 76.85 26.03
C ARG A 377 51.08 76.76 26.02
N LEU A 378 50.41 77.55 26.86
CA LEU A 378 48.95 77.62 26.91
C LEU A 378 48.37 78.20 25.63
N THR A 379 48.97 79.27 25.08
CA THR A 379 48.52 79.85 23.80
C THR A 379 48.65 78.85 22.65
N THR A 380 49.74 78.08 22.61
CA THR A 380 49.93 77.02 21.60
C THR A 380 48.93 75.88 21.80
N ALA A 381 48.68 75.44 23.04
CA ALA A 381 47.72 74.37 23.34
C ALA A 381 46.26 74.77 23.07
N ARG A 382 45.91 76.04 23.25
CA ARG A 382 44.58 76.58 22.93
C ARG A 382 44.35 76.80 21.43
N GLN A 383 45.40 77.10 20.66
CA GLN A 383 45.29 77.22 19.20
C GLN A 383 44.81 75.94 18.51
N SER A 384 45.04 74.77 19.13
CA SER A 384 44.62 73.47 18.60
C SER A 384 43.21 73.02 19.04
N GLU A 385 42.43 73.84 19.76
CA GLU A 385 41.10 73.54 20.34
C GLU A 385 40.69 72.06 20.26
N PRO A 386 41.05 71.23 21.25
CA PRO A 386 40.75 69.80 21.18
C PRO A 386 39.24 69.59 21.10
N LEU A 387 38.77 69.05 19.98
CA LEU A 387 37.36 68.73 19.71
C LEU A 387 37.00 67.36 20.30
N PRO A 388 35.78 67.20 20.86
CA PRO A 388 35.34 65.90 21.35
C PRO A 388 35.21 64.92 20.18
N PRO A 389 35.68 63.67 20.32
CA PRO A 389 35.49 62.66 19.28
C PRO A 389 34.00 62.38 19.10
N LEU A 390 33.58 62.15 17.85
CA LEU A 390 32.21 61.77 17.53
C LEU A 390 31.99 60.31 17.92
N ALA A 391 30.94 60.04 18.72
CA ALA A 391 30.58 58.68 19.08
C ALA A 391 30.13 57.88 17.83
N PRO A 392 30.63 56.66 17.61
CA PRO A 392 30.12 55.80 16.56
C PRO A 392 28.62 55.48 16.76
N ASP A 393 27.88 55.36 15.66
CA ASP A 393 26.47 54.94 15.72
C ASP A 393 26.36 53.43 16.00
N TYR A 394 26.43 53.07 17.27
CA TYR A 394 26.30 51.68 17.72
C TYR A 394 24.91 51.07 17.45
N ARG A 395 23.87 51.89 17.25
CA ARG A 395 22.52 51.39 17.00
C ARG A 395 22.43 50.75 15.63
N ARG A 396 23.13 51.29 14.63
CA ARG A 396 23.23 50.72 13.29
C ARG A 396 23.72 49.27 13.34
N TYR A 397 24.85 49.00 14.00
CA TYR A 397 25.43 47.66 14.10
C TYR A 397 24.48 46.68 14.81
N ALA A 398 23.78 47.13 15.86
CA ALA A 398 22.82 46.31 16.57
C ALA A 398 21.60 45.95 15.71
N LEU A 399 21.09 46.92 14.93
CA LEU A 399 19.97 46.71 14.03
C LEU A 399 20.32 45.76 12.88
N GLU A 400 21.47 45.97 12.23
CA GLU A 400 21.95 45.13 11.13
C GLU A 400 22.18 43.68 11.60
N SER A 401 22.79 43.50 12.78
CA SER A 401 22.93 42.17 13.39
C SER A 401 21.59 41.53 13.74
N ALA A 402 20.62 42.29 14.25
CA ALA A 402 19.29 41.77 14.58
C ALA A 402 18.51 41.34 13.33
N LEU A 403 18.62 42.08 12.22
CA LEU A 403 18.00 41.73 10.94
C LEU A 403 18.59 40.44 10.37
N LEU A 404 19.92 40.29 10.40
CA LEU A 404 20.60 39.06 9.95
C LEU A 404 20.25 37.86 10.83
N LYS A 405 20.20 38.03 12.16
CA LYS A 405 19.77 36.96 13.08
C LYS A 405 18.34 36.50 12.85
N ARG A 406 17.46 37.38 12.37
CA ARG A 406 16.09 37.02 12.00
C ARG A 406 16.04 36.16 10.73
N GLN A 407 16.99 36.33 9.82
CA GLN A 407 17.09 35.52 8.60
C GLN A 407 17.54 34.08 8.88
N LEU A 408 18.27 33.83 9.98
CA LEU A 408 18.65 32.48 10.44
C LEU A 408 17.47 31.64 10.95
N GLN A 409 16.32 32.25 11.19
CA GLN A 409 15.08 31.56 11.59
C GLN A 409 13.96 31.92 10.61
N PRO A 410 14.07 31.47 9.34
CA PRO A 410 13.00 31.72 8.38
C PRO A 410 11.73 31.05 8.90
N SER A 411 10.67 31.85 9.08
CA SER A 411 9.35 31.31 9.36
C SER A 411 8.86 30.60 8.10
N THR A 412 9.06 29.29 8.02
CA THR A 412 8.54 28.50 6.91
C THR A 412 7.01 28.47 7.01
N THR A 413 6.37 29.18 6.10
CA THR A 413 4.92 29.12 5.91
C THR A 413 4.62 28.16 4.79
N ILE A 414 3.69 27.24 5.04
CA ILE A 414 3.36 26.18 4.11
C ILE A 414 1.87 26.23 3.80
N ASP A 415 1.57 26.27 2.50
CA ASP A 415 0.23 26.06 1.99
C ASP A 415 0.13 24.61 1.50
N ALA A 416 -0.93 23.91 1.88
CA ALA A 416 -1.09 22.50 1.55
C ALA A 416 -2.53 22.16 1.15
N ASN A 417 -2.66 21.37 0.09
CA ASN A 417 -3.89 20.73 -0.32
C ASN A 417 -3.77 19.23 -0.06
N LEU A 418 -4.61 18.71 0.82
CA LEU A 418 -4.62 17.30 1.22
C LEU A 418 -5.92 16.66 0.76
N ILE A 419 -5.83 15.52 0.09
CA ILE A 419 -7.00 14.68 -0.21
C ILE A 419 -6.95 13.49 0.73
N THR A 420 -7.93 13.34 1.60
CA THR A 420 -8.02 12.24 2.56
C THR A 420 -9.21 11.34 2.26
N ILE A 421 -9.11 10.08 2.67
CA ILE A 421 -10.21 9.12 2.60
C ILE A 421 -10.71 8.79 4.00
N SER A 422 -12.03 8.87 4.16
CA SER A 422 -12.73 8.45 5.37
C SER A 422 -13.66 7.29 5.05
N THR A 423 -13.70 6.27 5.91
CA THR A 423 -14.54 5.09 5.72
C THR A 423 -15.63 5.06 6.78
N SER A 424 -16.83 4.60 6.40
CA SER A 424 -17.97 4.42 7.31
C SER A 424 -17.72 3.43 8.46
N ARG A 425 -16.75 2.52 8.29
CA ARG A 425 -16.24 1.59 9.31
C ARG A 425 -14.72 1.59 9.29
N PRO A 426 -14.04 1.35 10.43
CA PRO A 426 -12.59 1.20 10.45
C PRO A 426 -12.14 0.01 9.59
N LEU A 427 -11.00 0.20 8.89
CA LEU A 427 -10.38 -0.77 7.98
C LEU A 427 -9.77 -1.98 8.69
#